data_AF-A0A376WVJ7-F1
#
_entry.id   AF-A0A376WVJ7-F1
#
_cell.length_a   1.000
_cell.length_b   1.000
_cell.length_c   1.000
_cell.angle_alpha   90.00
_cell.angle_beta   90.00
_cell.angle_gamma   90.00
#
_symmetry.space_group_name_H-M   'P 1'
#
loop_
_entity.id
_entity.type
_entity.pdbx_description
1 polymer ?
#
loop_
_entity_poly.entity_id
_entity_poly.type
_entity_poly.pdbx_seq_one_letter_code
_entity_poly.pdbx_strand_id
1 'polypeptide(L)' 'MTLLEALSWGIPCISADCVSGPVDIIQPDVNGHLYQPGDMTGFVALLNKYIAGEIHIAHEKIPASIDKFYQPKYYDRLQR' A
#
# COMPACT_ATOMS: atom_id res chain seq x y z
N MET A 1 -2.55 -7.62 8.22
CA MET A 1 -3.98 -7.64 7.84
C MET A 1 -4.55 -6.25 7.62
N THR A 2 -4.23 -5.24 8.44
CA THR A 2 -4.78 -3.87 8.29
C THR A 2 -4.46 -3.14 6.98
N LEU A 3 -3.23 -3.23 6.46
CA LEU A 3 -2.89 -2.61 5.16
C LEU A 3 -3.72 -3.20 4.02
N LEU A 4 -3.82 -4.54 3.95
CA LEU A 4 -4.61 -5.21 2.92
C LEU A 4 -6.10 -4.90 3.03
N GLU A 5 -6.63 -4.75 4.24
CA GLU A 5 -8.01 -4.32 4.47
C GLU A 5 -8.26 -2.91 3.92
N ALA A 6 -7.44 -1.93 4.28
CA ALA A 6 -7.56 -0.57 3.75
C ALA A 6 -7.45 -0.52 2.22
N LEU A 7 -6.47 -1.24 1.65
CA LEU A 7 -6.26 -1.32 0.21
C LEU A 7 -7.43 -2.02 -0.51
N SER A 8 -8.06 -3.03 0.10
CA SER A 8 -9.25 -3.69 -0.46
C SER A 8 -10.47 -2.76 -0.56
N TRP A 9 -10.50 -1.71 0.26
CA TRP A 9 -11.49 -0.64 0.20
C TRP A 9 -10.99 0.58 -0.59
N GLY A 10 -9.91 0.44 -1.36
CA GLY A 10 -9.39 1.50 -2.21
C GLY A 10 -8.85 2.72 -1.45
N ILE A 11 -8.32 2.51 -0.24
CA ILE A 11 -7.69 3.56 0.56
C ILE A 11 -6.17 3.43 0.41
N PRO A 12 -5.47 4.42 -0.18
CA PRO A 12 -4.02 4.36 -0.33
C PRO A 12 -3.34 4.41 1.04
N CYS A 13 -2.22 3.69 1.18
CA CYS A 13 -1.52 3.56 2.46
C CYS A 13 -0.11 4.18 2.40
N ILE A 14 0.24 4.98 3.41
CA ILE A 14 1.63 5.34 3.71
C ILE A 14 2.09 4.47 4.87
N SER A 15 3.19 3.73 4.71
CA SER A 15 3.70 2.83 5.76
C SER A 15 5.22 2.95 5.89
N ALA A 16 5.76 2.65 7.07
CA ALA A 16 7.20 2.56 7.22
C ALA A 16 7.71 1.30 6.52
N ASP A 17 8.88 1.36 5.88
CA ASP A 17 9.58 0.22 5.31
C ASP A 17 10.28 -0.59 6.42
N CYS A 18 9.48 -1.13 7.34
CA CYS A 18 9.97 -1.97 8.43
C CYS A 18 10.12 -3.43 7.97
N VAL A 19 10.76 -4.24 8.82
CA VAL A 19 11.03 -5.64 8.50
C VAL A 19 9.73 -6.41 8.27
N SER A 20 9.55 -6.86 7.02
CA SER A 20 8.47 -7.71 6.49
C SER A 20 7.06 -7.08 6.50
N GLY A 21 6.29 -7.34 5.44
CA GLY A 21 4.89 -6.90 5.34
C GLY A 21 4.71 -5.69 4.41
N PRO A 22 5.06 -4.45 4.81
CA PRO A 22 4.83 -3.26 3.99
C PRO A 22 5.46 -3.35 2.59
N VAL A 23 6.71 -3.80 2.50
CA VAL A 23 7.43 -3.95 1.21
C VAL A 23 6.80 -4.99 0.28
N ASP A 24 6.10 -6.00 0.83
CA ASP A 24 5.43 -7.04 0.05
C ASP A 24 4.06 -6.58 -0.50
N ILE A 25 3.48 -5.55 0.13
CA ILE A 25 2.10 -5.09 -0.05
C ILE A 25 2.05 -3.76 -0.83
N ILE A 26 2.89 -2.79 -0.45
CA ILE A 26 2.87 -1.42 -0.95
C ILE A 26 3.67 -1.31 -2.25
N GLN A 27 3.03 -0.71 -3.26
CA GLN A 27 3.56 -0.45 -4.58
C GLN A 27 3.51 1.07 -4.82
N PRO A 28 4.69 1.74 -4.87
CA PRO A 28 4.78 3.19 -5.10
C PRO A 28 3.94 3.65 -6.28
N ASP A 29 3.18 4.73 -6.10
CA ASP A 29 2.29 5.35 -7.10
C ASP A 29 1.12 4.46 -7.61
N VAL A 30 1.00 3.22 -7.10
CA VAL A 30 -0.07 2.29 -7.47
C VAL A 30 -1.09 2.16 -6.35
N ASN A 31 -0.63 2.01 -5.11
CA ASN A 31 -1.51 1.76 -3.98
C ASN A 31 -1.08 2.45 -2.67
N GLY A 32 0.05 3.17 -2.70
CA GLY A 32 0.61 3.79 -1.52
C GLY A 32 2.09 4.13 -1.68
N HIS A 33 2.74 4.50 -0.59
CA HIS A 33 4.19 4.73 -0.55
C HIS A 33 4.79 4.22 0.76
N LEU A 34 6.10 3.98 0.72
CA LEU A 34 6.90 3.65 1.88
C LEU A 34 7.80 4.84 2.26
N TYR A 35 8.05 4.99 3.55
CA TYR A 35 9.10 5.86 4.09
C TYR A 35 10.05 5.06 4.99
N GLN A 36 11.27 5.54 5.19
CA GLN A 36 12.24 4.81 6.03
C GLN A 36 11.86 4.88 7.51
N PRO A 37 12.00 3.79 8.29
CA PRO A 37 11.74 3.83 9.73
C PRO A 37 12.54 4.94 10.42
N GLY A 38 11.85 5.81 11.16
CA GLY A 38 12.45 6.97 11.84
C GLY A 38 12.55 8.24 10.98
N ASP A 39 12.32 8.15 9.67
CA ASP A 39 12.28 9.31 8.78
C ASP A 39 10.92 10.03 8.84
N MET A 40 10.71 10.77 9.94
CA MET A 40 9.50 11.56 10.13
C MET A 40 9.36 12.69 9.12
N THR A 41 10.48 13.23 8.63
CA THR A 41 10.47 14.27 7.60
C THR A 41 9.94 13.72 6.28
N GLY A 42 10.40 12.53 5.86
CA GLY A 42 9.89 11.83 4.69
C GLY A 42 8.40 11.46 4.81
N PHE A 43 7.99 10.96 5.98
CA PHE A 43 6.57 10.67 6.23
C PHE A 43 5.68 11.92 6.09
N VAL A 44 6.04 13.02 6.74
CA VAL A 44 5.26 14.27 6.69
C VAL A 44 5.24 14.85 5.28
N ALA A 45 6.37 14.78 4.56
CA ALA A 45 6.43 15.23 3.17
C ALA A 45 5.46 14.44 2.28
N LEU A 46 5.43 13.10 2.39
CA LEU A 46 4.48 12.26 1.65
C LEU A 46 3.04 12.59 2.03
N LEU A 47 2.72 12.68 3.33
CA LEU A 47 1.37 12.97 3.81
C LEU A 47 0.86 14.32 3.27
N ASN A 48 1.70 15.35 3.30
CA ASN A 48 1.34 16.67 2.78
C ASN A 48 1.04 16.64 1.27
N LYS A 49 1.77 15.85 0.48
CA LYS A 49 1.49 15.68 -0.96
C LYS A 49 0.13 15.04 -1.22
N TYR A 50 -0.29 14.07 -0.39
CA TYR A 50 -1.64 13.50 -0.47
C TYR A 50 -2.71 14.54 -0.09
N ILE A 51 -2.51 15.29 0.99
CA ILE A 51 -3.45 16.32 1.45
C ILE A 51 -3.60 17.45 0.41
N ALA A 52 -2.49 17.86 -0.21
CA ALA A 52 -2.47 18.88 -1.26
C ALA A 52 -3.04 18.39 -2.60
N GLY A 53 -3.30 17.08 -2.75
CA GLY A 53 -3.75 16.48 -4.00
C GLY A 53 -2.68 16.36 -5.08
N GLU A 54 -1.40 16.57 -4.73
CA GLU A 54 -0.26 16.37 -5.64
C GLU A 54 -0.05 14.89 -5.97
N ILE A 55 -0.34 14.02 -5.01
CA ILE A 55 -0.43 12.58 -5.22
C ILE A 55 -1.90 12.20 -5.23
N HIS A 56 -2.34 11.63 -6.35
CA HIS A 56 -3.69 11.12 -6.51
C HIS A 56 -3.64 9.70 -7.07
N ILE A 57 -4.10 8.74 -6.27
CA ILE A 57 -4.25 7.35 -6.68
C ILE A 57 -5.75 7.07 -6.81
N ALA A 58 -6.15 6.61 -7.99
CA ALA A 58 -7.55 6.34 -8.30
C ALA A 58 -8.07 5.18 -7.43
N HIS A 59 -9.07 5.47 -6.60
CA HIS A 59 -9.65 4.57 -5.62
C HIS A 59 -9.99 3.19 -6.21
N GLU A 60 -10.59 3.17 -7.40
CA GLU A 60 -11.05 1.97 -8.09
C GLU A 60 -9.90 1.06 -8.57
N LYS A 61 -8.67 1.58 -8.67
CA LYS A 61 -7.49 0.82 -9.13
C LYS A 61 -6.76 0.14 -7.98
N ILE A 62 -6.91 0.63 -6.76
CA ILE A 62 -6.14 0.18 -5.59
C ILE A 62 -6.46 -1.28 -5.22
N PRO A 63 -7.72 -1.76 -5.19
CA PRO A 63 -8.02 -3.16 -4.85
C PRO A 63 -7.35 -4.18 -5.78
N ALA A 64 -7.25 -3.86 -7.08
CA ALA A 64 -6.59 -4.72 -8.06
C ALA A 64 -5.09 -4.91 -7.79
N SER A 65 -4.44 -3.95 -7.12
CA SER A 65 -3.01 -4.02 -6.80
C SER A 65 -2.65 -5.14 -5.81
N ILE A 66 -3.62 -5.60 -5.01
CA ILE A 66 -3.43 -6.64 -3.98
C ILE A 66 -4.06 -7.98 -4.37
N ASP A 67 -4.38 -8.19 -5.65
CA ASP A 67 -5.10 -9.39 -6.13
C ASP A 67 -4.47 -10.71 -5.66
N LYS A 68 -3.13 -10.76 -5.62
CA LYS A 68 -2.35 -11.92 -5.16
C LYS A 68 -2.61 -12.35 -3.70
N PHE A 69 -3.22 -11.47 -2.90
CA PHE A 69 -3.57 -11.69 -1.50
C PHE A 69 -5.03 -12.11 -1.30
N TYR A 70 -5.88 -12.01 -2.33
CA TYR A 70 -7.25 -12.53 -2.24
C TYR A 70 -7.25 -14.05 -2.19
N GLN A 71 -8.21 -14.59 -1.44
CA GLN A 71 -8.31 -16.01 -1.11
C GLN A 71 -8.15 -16.95 -2.32
N PRO A 72 -8.81 -16.73 -3.49
CA PRO A 72 -8.67 -17.62 -4.63
C PRO A 72 -7.21 -17.69 -5.14
N LYS A 73 -6.58 -16.53 -5.33
CA LYS A 73 -5.21 -16.40 -5.86
C LYS A 73 -4.15 -16.87 -4.87
N TYR A 74 -4.42 -16.72 -3.58
CA TYR A 74 -3.54 -17.20 -2.53
C TYR A 74 -3.42 -18.72 -2.56
N TYR A 75 -4.54 -19.45 -2.65
CA TYR A 75 -4.53 -20.91 -2.69
C TYR A 75 -3.90 -21.49 -3.97
N ASP A 76 -4.09 -20.84 -5.13
CA ASP A 76 -3.42 -21.23 -6.38
C ASP A 76 -1.88 -21.27 -6.24
N ARG A 77 -1.32 -20.43 -5.37
CA ARG A 77 0.13 -20.35 -5.12
C ARG A 77 0.64 -21.39 -4.13
N LEU A 78 -0.23 -21.94 -3.29
CA LEU A 78 0.12 -22.97 -2.30
C LEU A 78 0.04 -24.39 -2.88
N GLN A 79 -0.71 -24.58 -3.97
CA GLN A 79 -0.87 -25.88 -4.64
C GLN A 79 0.21 -26.15 -5.71
N ARG A 80 1.20 -25.26 -5.85
CA ARG A 80 2.38 -25.43 -6.70
C ARG A 80 3.55 -25.94 -5.88
#